data_AF-A0A3A0FWF3-F1
#
_entry.id   AF-A0A3A0FWF3-F1
#
_cell.length_a   1.000
_cell.length_b   1.000
_cell.length_c   1.000
_cell.angle_alpha   90.00
_cell.angle_beta   90.00
_cell.angle_gamma   90.00
#
_symmetry.space_group_name_H-M   'P 1'
#
loop_
_entity.id
_entity.type
_entity.pdbx_description
1 polymer ?
#
loop_
_entity_poly.entity_id
_entity_poly.type
_entity_poly.pdbx_seq_one_letter_code
_entity_poly.pdbx_strand_id
1 'polypeptide(L)'
;MLRRPASSPFLCALAVAVGAGLGAADAHALSGVCPDGSVFIVRRAADIPCSNARRVEPSDVPPLRPENLPRPYLWQLHQDKHDENNPYNLVDRAERMRGKLGQGAAPSEPGSANPGAGGAEVQPPQVASAPPTAPATPPAPRKLDLGLTDGELRDLFYLVELSQQSAPASFVEEAGGSEALRVSFAHSQAFETKLRAATPVDGTVVLFSVQPAQRQRFQPNFTFVQGETAYRPQPGSARQLDVLVGKLGGELGPEDLTLGYAVLPPSIDPARPVDLYWDDRRIAVTFRP
;
A
#
# COMPACT_ATOMS: atom_id res chain seq x y z
N MET A 1 -15.70 11.74 -86.02
CA MET A 1 -14.38 11.34 -86.54
C MET A 1 -13.29 12.10 -85.77
N LEU A 2 -12.38 11.35 -85.16
CA LEU A 2 -10.93 11.63 -85.02
C LEU A 2 -10.45 13.05 -84.66
N ARG A 3 -9.96 13.26 -83.42
CA ARG A 3 -8.52 13.37 -83.08
C ARG A 3 -8.28 13.92 -81.65
N ARG A 4 -7.60 13.11 -80.84
CA ARG A 4 -6.66 13.50 -79.76
C ARG A 4 -5.35 14.05 -80.40
N PRO A 5 -4.29 14.46 -79.67
CA PRO A 5 -4.13 15.19 -78.39
C PRO A 5 -3.01 16.29 -78.47
N ALA A 6 -2.79 17.07 -77.40
CA ALA A 6 -1.49 17.65 -77.02
C ALA A 6 -1.57 18.11 -75.55
N SER A 7 -0.94 17.47 -74.56
CA SER A 7 0.50 17.50 -74.19
C SER A 7 0.93 18.78 -73.45
N SER A 8 0.86 18.73 -72.10
CA SER A 8 1.78 19.23 -71.05
C SER A 8 2.33 20.69 -71.07
N PRO A 9 2.72 21.31 -69.93
CA PRO A 9 3.35 20.66 -68.77
C PRO A 9 2.99 21.16 -67.34
N PHE A 10 3.29 20.27 -66.39
CA PHE A 10 3.85 20.51 -65.06
C PHE A 10 3.89 21.95 -64.52
N LEU A 11 3.16 22.16 -63.41
CA LEU A 11 3.54 23.11 -62.37
C LEU A 11 3.39 22.43 -61.00
N CYS A 12 4.55 22.21 -60.37
CA CYS A 12 4.71 21.91 -58.96
C CYS A 12 4.19 23.07 -58.10
N ALA A 13 3.25 22.79 -57.20
CA ALA A 13 3.03 23.56 -55.97
C ALA A 13 2.44 22.57 -54.95
N LEU A 14 3.27 21.94 -54.12
CA LEU A 14 3.73 22.42 -52.81
C LEU A 14 2.57 22.61 -51.80
N ALA A 15 2.38 21.56 -51.00
CA ALA A 15 1.96 21.53 -49.60
C ALA A 15 0.87 22.52 -49.14
N VAL A 16 -0.38 22.02 -49.09
CA VAL A 16 -1.31 22.40 -48.02
C VAL A 16 -1.43 21.20 -47.10
N ALA A 17 -0.91 21.35 -45.88
CA ALA A 17 -1.02 20.40 -44.81
C ALA A 17 -2.50 20.17 -44.48
N VAL A 18 -3.03 19.02 -44.90
CA VAL A 18 -4.24 18.46 -44.31
C VAL A 18 -3.84 18.03 -42.91
N GLY A 19 -4.13 18.89 -41.93
CA GLY A 19 -4.14 18.51 -40.53
C GLY A 19 -5.17 17.41 -40.33
N ALA A 20 -4.74 16.17 -40.54
CA ALA A 20 -5.37 15.02 -39.96
C ALA A 20 -5.21 15.18 -38.44
N GLY A 21 -6.21 15.79 -37.82
CA GLY A 21 -6.47 15.59 -36.40
C GLY A 21 -6.63 14.09 -36.20
N LEU A 22 -5.54 13.43 -35.82
CA LEU A 22 -5.57 12.17 -35.12
C LEU A 22 -6.29 12.46 -33.81
N GLY A 23 -7.62 12.45 -33.86
CA GLY A 23 -8.42 12.25 -32.67
C GLY A 23 -7.86 10.99 -32.02
N ALA A 24 -7.35 11.14 -30.81
CA ALA A 24 -7.11 10.01 -29.94
C ALA A 24 -8.43 9.26 -29.87
N ALA A 25 -8.53 8.16 -30.61
CA ALA A 25 -9.62 7.23 -30.43
C ALA A 25 -9.43 6.69 -29.02
N ASP A 26 -10.21 7.22 -28.08
CA ASP A 26 -10.38 6.63 -26.77
C ASP A 26 -10.63 5.14 -26.99
N ALA A 27 -9.65 4.33 -26.61
CA ALA A 27 -9.75 2.88 -26.67
C ALA A 27 -10.73 2.46 -25.57
N HIS A 28 -12.02 2.69 -25.81
CA HIS A 28 -13.09 2.31 -24.92
C HIS A 28 -12.98 0.81 -24.66
N ALA A 29 -12.79 0.46 -23.38
CA ALA A 29 -12.86 -0.92 -22.95
C ALA A 29 -14.25 -1.48 -23.29
N LEU A 30 -14.27 -2.64 -23.94
CA LEU A 30 -15.49 -3.39 -24.23
C LEU A 30 -15.83 -4.22 -23.01
N SER A 31 -16.97 -3.95 -22.39
CA SER A 31 -17.54 -4.79 -21.33
C SER A 31 -18.71 -5.62 -21.85
N GLY A 32 -18.94 -6.76 -21.22
CA GLY A 32 -20.08 -7.61 -21.52
C GLY A 32 -20.16 -8.84 -20.63
N VAL A 33 -21.17 -9.66 -20.92
CA VAL A 33 -21.47 -10.88 -20.17
C VAL A 33 -21.53 -12.06 -21.13
N CYS A 34 -20.87 -13.16 -20.75
CA CYS A 34 -20.89 -14.42 -21.47
C CYS A 34 -22.14 -15.25 -21.11
N PRO A 35 -22.53 -16.25 -21.93
CA PRO A 35 -23.69 -17.10 -21.65
C PRO A 35 -23.62 -17.89 -20.33
N ASP A 36 -22.41 -18.09 -19.79
CA ASP A 36 -22.15 -18.74 -18.50
C ASP A 36 -22.30 -17.79 -17.30
N GLY A 37 -22.62 -16.52 -17.54
CA GLY A 37 -22.77 -15.49 -16.51
C GLY A 37 -21.46 -14.80 -16.12
N SER A 38 -20.31 -15.17 -16.71
CA SER A 38 -19.06 -14.47 -16.46
C SER A 38 -19.06 -13.09 -17.12
N VAL A 39 -18.44 -12.11 -16.45
CA VAL A 39 -18.27 -10.74 -16.96
C VAL A 39 -16.86 -10.59 -17.51
N PHE A 40 -16.72 -9.92 -18.65
CA PHE A 40 -15.42 -9.60 -19.23
C PHE A 40 -15.28 -8.09 -19.45
N ILE A 41 -14.03 -7.61 -19.39
CA ILE A 41 -13.65 -6.25 -19.78
C ILE A 41 -12.39 -6.40 -20.65
N VAL A 42 -12.51 -6.13 -21.94
CA VAL A 42 -11.45 -6.37 -22.93
C VAL A 42 -11.22 -5.13 -23.80
N ARG A 43 -10.00 -4.96 -24.31
CA ARG A 43 -9.68 -3.81 -25.18
C ARG A 43 -10.11 -4.02 -26.63
N ARG A 44 -10.22 -5.28 -27.09
CA ARG A 44 -10.56 -5.61 -28.48
C ARG A 44 -11.61 -6.72 -28.50
N ALA A 45 -12.48 -6.68 -29.50
CA ALA A 45 -13.52 -7.70 -29.66
C ALA A 45 -12.96 -9.11 -29.89
N ALA A 46 -11.74 -9.21 -30.44
CA ALA A 46 -11.04 -10.48 -30.62
C ALA A 46 -10.59 -11.14 -29.31
N ASP A 47 -10.52 -10.37 -28.20
CA ASP A 47 -10.08 -10.87 -26.90
C ASP A 47 -11.27 -11.37 -26.04
N ILE A 48 -12.50 -11.39 -26.58
CA ILE A 48 -13.70 -11.88 -25.88
C ILE A 48 -13.59 -13.41 -25.70
N PRO A 49 -13.67 -13.93 -24.45
CA PRO A 49 -13.35 -15.34 -24.16
C PRO A 49 -14.44 -16.35 -24.53
N CYS A 50 -15.60 -15.88 -25.02
CA CYS A 50 -16.77 -16.72 -25.27
C CYS A 50 -17.47 -16.37 -26.60
N SER A 51 -18.13 -17.37 -27.18
CA SER A 51 -19.05 -17.15 -28.31
C SER A 51 -20.40 -16.65 -27.78
N ASN A 52 -21.05 -15.74 -28.53
CA ASN A 52 -22.34 -15.13 -28.17
C ASN A 52 -22.33 -14.24 -26.92
N ALA A 53 -21.22 -13.56 -26.64
CA ALA A 53 -21.16 -12.52 -25.63
C ALA A 53 -22.20 -11.41 -25.88
N ARG A 54 -22.91 -11.01 -24.82
CA ARG A 54 -23.78 -9.82 -24.84
C ARG A 54 -22.96 -8.62 -24.39
N ARG A 55 -22.82 -7.61 -25.23
CA ARG A 55 -22.22 -6.33 -24.84
C ARG A 55 -23.15 -5.59 -23.89
N VAL A 56 -22.57 -5.06 -22.82
CA VAL A 56 -23.26 -4.32 -21.78
C VAL A 56 -22.39 -3.13 -21.43
N GLU A 57 -22.97 -1.93 -21.37
CA GLU A 57 -22.25 -0.72 -20.98
C GLU A 57 -21.74 -0.89 -19.54
N PRO A 58 -20.57 -0.34 -19.14
CA PRO A 58 -20.05 -0.51 -17.79
C PRO A 58 -21.05 -0.09 -16.69
N SER A 59 -21.91 0.90 -16.96
CA SER A 59 -22.98 1.35 -16.05
C SER A 59 -24.15 0.38 -15.90
N ASP A 60 -24.34 -0.52 -16.86
CA ASP A 60 -25.44 -1.48 -16.91
C ASP A 60 -25.03 -2.86 -16.38
N VAL A 61 -23.75 -3.03 -15.99
CA VAL A 61 -23.28 -4.25 -15.33
C VAL A 61 -23.84 -4.26 -13.90
N PRO A 62 -24.68 -5.24 -13.53
CA PRO A 62 -25.19 -5.33 -12.17
C PRO A 62 -24.02 -5.51 -11.19
N PRO A 63 -24.11 -4.94 -9.98
CA PRO A 63 -23.05 -5.06 -8.98
C PRO A 63 -22.73 -6.53 -8.73
N LEU A 64 -21.49 -6.93 -9.01
CA LEU A 64 -21.03 -8.29 -8.80
C LEU A 64 -20.97 -8.55 -7.30
N ARG A 65 -21.45 -9.74 -6.90
CA ARG A 65 -21.20 -10.21 -5.54
C ARG A 65 -19.69 -10.45 -5.35
N PRO A 66 -19.13 -10.22 -4.16
CA PRO A 66 -17.69 -10.37 -3.91
C PRO A 66 -17.12 -11.73 -4.34
N GLU A 67 -17.92 -12.80 -4.25
CA GLU A 67 -17.51 -14.16 -4.62
C GLU A 67 -17.30 -14.34 -6.13
N ASN A 68 -17.91 -13.49 -6.96
CA ASN A 68 -17.88 -13.56 -8.42
C ASN A 68 -16.86 -12.59 -9.06
N LEU A 69 -16.09 -11.85 -8.25
CA LEU A 69 -15.03 -11.01 -8.76
C LEU A 69 -13.87 -11.89 -9.25
N PRO A 70 -13.36 -11.67 -10.49
CA PRO A 70 -12.20 -12.39 -10.97
C PRO A 70 -11.02 -12.14 -10.04
N ARG A 71 -10.54 -13.19 -9.37
CA ARG A 71 -9.35 -13.11 -8.51
C ARG A 71 -8.14 -12.89 -9.42
N PRO A 72 -7.37 -11.80 -9.25
CA PRO A 72 -6.21 -11.56 -10.11
C PRO A 72 -5.21 -12.70 -9.94
N TYR A 73 -4.79 -13.31 -11.05
CA TYR A 73 -3.85 -14.45 -11.10
C TYR A 73 -2.59 -14.27 -10.24
N LEU A 74 -2.09 -13.02 -10.15
CA LEU A 74 -0.92 -12.66 -9.32
C LEU A 74 -1.18 -12.80 -7.80
N TRP A 75 -2.43 -12.64 -7.35
CA TRP A 75 -2.79 -12.84 -5.95
C TRP A 75 -2.77 -14.32 -5.57
N GLN A 76 -3.20 -15.20 -6.47
CA GLN A 76 -3.14 -16.64 -6.25
C GLN A 76 -1.68 -17.11 -6.22
N LEU A 77 -0.84 -16.63 -7.14
CA LEU A 77 0.61 -16.85 -7.10
C LEU A 77 1.27 -16.34 -5.81
N HIS A 78 0.83 -15.18 -5.30
CA HIS A 78 1.33 -14.63 -4.04
C HIS A 78 0.89 -15.45 -2.82
N GLN A 79 -0.38 -15.87 -2.76
CA GLN A 79 -0.87 -16.75 -1.71
C GLN A 79 -0.18 -18.11 -1.75
N ASP A 80 -0.04 -18.70 -2.93
CA ASP A 80 0.70 -19.95 -3.12
C ASP A 80 2.14 -19.79 -2.62
N LYS A 81 2.80 -18.65 -2.88
CA LYS A 81 4.15 -18.38 -2.37
C LYS A 81 4.22 -18.22 -0.85
N HIS A 82 3.13 -17.87 -0.18
CA HIS A 82 3.07 -17.71 1.28
C HIS A 82 2.41 -18.88 2.01
N ASP A 83 1.80 -19.82 1.29
CA ASP A 83 1.25 -21.05 1.87
C ASP A 83 2.39 -21.93 2.39
N GLU A 84 2.43 -22.13 3.70
CA GLU A 84 3.45 -22.97 4.34
C GLU A 84 3.42 -24.42 3.86
N ASN A 85 2.29 -24.87 3.34
CA ASN A 85 2.10 -26.22 2.80
C ASN A 85 2.36 -26.29 1.29
N ASN A 86 2.75 -25.19 0.64
CA ASN A 86 3.17 -25.24 -0.75
C ASN A 86 4.42 -26.14 -0.88
N PRO A 87 4.43 -27.13 -1.79
CA PRO A 87 5.57 -28.02 -1.99
C PRO A 87 6.91 -27.30 -2.20
N TYR A 88 6.94 -26.12 -2.83
CA TYR A 88 8.16 -25.33 -2.99
C TYR A 88 8.68 -24.77 -1.65
N ASN A 89 7.78 -24.25 -0.80
CA ASN A 89 8.13 -23.71 0.51
C ASN A 89 8.60 -24.79 1.49
N LEU A 90 8.07 -26.00 1.36
CA LEU A 90 8.50 -27.18 2.14
C LEU A 90 9.94 -27.60 1.78
N VAL A 91 10.30 -27.54 0.50
CA VAL A 91 11.67 -27.82 0.04
C VAL A 91 12.64 -26.75 0.58
N ASP A 92 12.33 -25.47 0.45
CA ASP A 92 13.15 -24.36 0.98
C ASP A 92 13.32 -24.44 2.50
N ARG A 93 12.30 -24.91 3.22
CA ARG A 93 12.36 -25.15 4.66
C ARG A 93 13.27 -26.33 4.99
N ALA A 94 13.15 -27.43 4.25
CA ALA A 94 14.01 -28.60 4.43
C ALA A 94 15.48 -28.27 4.16
N GLU A 95 15.79 -27.47 3.15
CA GLU A 95 17.15 -27.00 2.84
C GLU A 95 17.71 -26.12 3.95
N ARG A 96 16.92 -25.17 4.46
CA ARG A 96 17.31 -24.33 5.60
C ARG A 96 17.60 -25.15 6.85
N MET A 97 16.78 -26.16 7.15
CA MET A 97 17.00 -27.06 8.28
C MET A 97 18.27 -27.89 8.11
N ARG A 98 18.52 -28.40 6.90
CA ARG A 98 19.73 -29.16 6.57
C ARG A 98 20.99 -28.28 6.68
N GLY A 99 20.92 -27.02 6.23
CA GLY A 99 21.99 -26.03 6.38
C GLY A 99 22.30 -25.69 7.84
N LYS A 100 21.28 -25.51 8.68
CA LYS A 100 21.45 -25.24 10.12
C LYS A 100 22.05 -26.43 10.87
N LEU A 101 21.61 -27.65 10.55
CA LEU A 101 22.16 -28.88 11.12
C LEU A 101 23.60 -29.14 10.67
N GLY A 102 23.94 -28.80 9.42
CA GLY A 102 25.30 -28.92 8.89
C GLY A 102 26.30 -27.92 9.47
N GLN A 103 25.84 -26.83 10.09
CA GLN A 103 26.69 -25.79 10.70
C GLN A 103 26.94 -25.97 12.20
N GLY A 104 26.49 -27.07 12.81
CA GLY A 104 26.99 -27.52 14.12
C GLY A 104 26.67 -26.65 15.33
N ALA A 105 25.61 -25.84 15.30
CA ALA A 105 25.15 -25.12 16.50
C ALA A 105 24.08 -25.93 17.24
N ALA A 106 24.47 -26.61 18.32
CA ALA A 106 23.54 -27.20 19.27
C ALA A 106 22.79 -26.10 20.04
N PRO A 107 21.47 -26.25 20.29
CA PRO A 107 20.71 -25.29 21.08
C PRO A 107 21.05 -25.44 22.57
N SER A 108 21.44 -24.33 23.22
CA SER A 108 21.63 -24.29 24.67
C SER A 108 20.28 -24.24 25.38
N GLU A 109 19.94 -25.30 26.12
CA GLU A 109 18.85 -25.30 27.11
C GLU A 109 19.22 -24.46 28.36
N PRO A 110 18.23 -23.93 29.12
CA PRO A 110 18.47 -23.25 30.38
C PRO A 110 18.55 -24.24 31.55
N GLY A 111 19.77 -24.58 31.97
CA GLY A 111 20.05 -25.47 33.10
C GLY A 111 20.39 -24.71 34.39
N SER A 112 19.59 -24.94 35.42
CA SER A 112 19.83 -24.57 36.82
C SER A 112 20.91 -25.47 37.47
N ALA A 113 21.45 -25.01 38.61
CA ALA A 113 22.29 -25.69 39.61
C ALA A 113 23.84 -25.56 39.53
N ASN A 114 24.36 -24.77 40.48
CA ASN A 114 25.65 -25.00 41.17
C ASN A 114 25.51 -26.25 42.10
N PRO A 115 26.58 -26.94 42.58
CA PRO A 115 27.82 -26.35 43.12
C PRO A 115 29.15 -27.13 42.93
N GLY A 116 30.28 -26.43 43.11
CA GLY A 116 31.39 -26.94 43.93
C GLY A 116 32.74 -27.28 43.28
N ALA A 117 33.76 -26.57 43.77
CA ALA A 117 35.16 -26.97 44.00
C ALA A 117 36.22 -26.83 42.87
N GLY A 118 37.07 -25.82 43.05
CA GLY A 118 38.52 -26.03 43.15
C GLY A 118 39.39 -25.53 41.99
N GLY A 119 40.26 -24.56 42.27
CA GLY A 119 41.54 -24.42 41.57
C GLY A 119 41.93 -23.02 41.06
N ALA A 120 42.90 -22.43 41.75
CA ALA A 120 43.97 -21.56 41.23
C ALA A 120 43.63 -20.21 40.59
N GLU A 121 43.53 -19.20 41.46
CA GLU A 121 44.36 -17.98 41.48
C GLU A 121 45.19 -17.62 40.23
N VAL A 122 44.72 -16.65 39.45
CA VAL A 122 45.54 -15.69 38.69
C VAL A 122 44.83 -14.33 38.71
N GLN A 123 45.35 -13.37 39.48
CA GLN A 123 44.89 -11.98 39.47
C GLN A 123 45.51 -11.22 38.28
N PRO A 124 44.71 -10.59 37.39
CA PRO A 124 45.17 -9.52 36.52
C PRO A 124 45.03 -8.13 37.19
N PRO A 125 45.80 -7.12 36.74
CA PRO A 125 45.99 -5.86 37.45
C PRO A 125 44.71 -5.02 37.55
N GLN A 126 44.45 -4.51 38.75
CA GLN A 126 43.39 -3.53 39.03
C GLN A 126 43.71 -2.20 38.34
N VAL A 127 42.93 -1.88 37.30
CA VAL A 127 42.87 -0.53 36.72
C VAL A 127 41.73 0.20 37.42
N ALA A 128 42.04 1.37 38.00
CA ALA A 128 41.08 2.21 38.72
C ALA A 128 39.88 2.56 37.81
N SER A 129 38.69 2.12 38.21
CA SER A 129 37.45 2.45 37.52
C SER A 129 37.02 3.86 37.90
N ALA A 130 37.03 4.78 36.92
CA ALA A 130 36.29 6.03 37.01
C ALA A 130 34.79 5.73 37.19
N PRO A 131 34.02 6.58 37.91
CA PRO A 131 32.59 6.36 38.10
C PRO A 131 31.87 6.30 36.75
N PRO A 132 30.88 5.42 36.58
CA PRO A 132 30.12 5.33 35.35
C PRO A 132 29.39 6.65 35.12
N THR A 133 29.80 7.37 34.09
CA THR A 133 28.98 8.45 33.53
C THR A 133 27.73 7.76 32.98
N ALA A 134 26.60 7.95 33.66
CA ALA A 134 25.32 7.44 33.20
C ALA A 134 25.12 7.86 31.74
N PRO A 135 24.76 6.93 30.83
CA PRO A 135 24.38 7.30 29.48
C PRO A 135 23.28 8.36 29.58
N ALA A 136 23.52 9.52 28.96
CA ALA A 136 22.50 10.55 28.86
C ALA A 136 21.25 9.92 28.28
N THR A 137 20.14 9.95 29.04
CA THR A 137 18.83 9.52 28.58
C THR A 137 18.56 10.16 27.21
N PRO A 138 18.30 9.37 26.16
CA PRO A 138 17.97 9.92 24.85
C PRO A 138 16.82 10.92 25.02
N PRO A 139 16.90 12.13 24.42
CA PRO A 139 15.79 13.07 24.49
C PRO A 139 14.53 12.37 23.97
N ALA A 140 13.44 12.47 24.74
CA ALA A 140 12.15 11.91 24.34
C ALA A 140 11.80 12.43 22.93
N PRO A 141 11.21 11.59 22.05
CA PRO A 141 10.80 12.02 20.72
C PRO A 141 9.88 13.23 20.87
N ARG A 142 10.31 14.37 20.33
CA ARG A 142 9.52 15.60 20.32
C ARG A 142 8.30 15.34 19.45
N LYS A 143 7.11 15.40 20.05
CA LYS A 143 5.86 15.36 19.31
C LYS A 143 5.87 16.51 18.29
N LEU A 144 5.61 16.20 17.03
CA LEU A 144 5.59 17.19 15.97
C LEU A 144 4.45 18.19 16.23
N ASP A 145 4.80 19.43 16.55
CA ASP A 145 3.83 20.51 16.73
C ASP A 145 3.58 21.18 15.38
N LEU A 146 2.45 20.84 14.76
CA LEU A 146 2.01 21.44 13.50
C LEU A 146 1.27 22.78 13.71
N GLY A 147 1.09 23.22 14.95
CA GLY A 147 0.27 24.40 15.28
C GLY A 147 -1.19 24.25 14.86
N LEU A 148 -1.69 23.01 14.74
CA LEU A 148 -3.07 22.74 14.35
C LEU A 148 -4.00 22.98 15.54
N THR A 149 -5.05 23.75 15.31
CA THR A 149 -6.13 23.90 16.28
C THR A 149 -6.99 22.64 16.35
N ASP A 150 -7.73 22.43 17.44
CA ASP A 150 -8.69 21.33 17.55
C ASP A 150 -9.75 21.36 16.44
N GLY A 151 -10.11 22.56 15.95
CA GLY A 151 -10.99 22.74 14.81
C GLY A 151 -10.38 22.21 13.52
N GLU A 152 -9.13 22.54 13.24
CA GLU A 152 -8.42 22.06 12.05
C GLU A 152 -8.18 20.55 12.08
N LEU A 153 -7.91 19.96 13.26
CA LEU A 153 -7.80 18.51 13.40
C LEU A 153 -9.13 17.80 13.09
N ARG A 154 -10.25 18.41 13.51
CA ARG A 154 -11.59 17.92 13.17
C ARG A 154 -11.87 18.04 11.67
N ASP A 155 -11.47 19.15 11.05
CA ASP A 155 -11.63 19.36 9.61
C ASP A 155 -10.81 18.36 8.79
N LEU A 156 -9.59 18.00 9.25
CA LEU A 156 -8.78 16.96 8.61
C LEU A 156 -9.48 15.60 8.67
N PHE A 157 -10.11 15.26 9.80
CA PHE A 157 -10.88 14.04 9.91
C PHE A 157 -12.08 14.04 8.95
N TYR A 158 -12.84 15.14 8.88
CA TYR A 158 -13.93 15.29 7.90
C TYR A 158 -13.43 15.21 6.45
N LEU A 159 -12.24 15.74 6.15
CA LEU A 159 -11.65 15.61 4.82
C LEU A 159 -11.42 14.14 4.49
N VAL A 160 -10.90 13.34 5.44
CA VAL A 160 -10.76 11.90 5.24
C VAL A 160 -12.11 11.27 4.93
N GLU A 161 -13.16 11.56 5.71
CA GLU A 161 -14.50 11.01 5.48
C GLU A 161 -15.12 11.44 4.15
N LEU A 162 -15.04 12.72 3.79
CA LEU A 162 -15.60 13.26 2.55
C LEU A 162 -14.89 12.70 1.31
N SER A 163 -13.58 12.50 1.37
CA SER A 163 -12.82 11.88 0.27
C SER A 163 -13.35 10.49 -0.07
N GLN A 164 -13.87 9.75 0.92
CA GLN A 164 -14.41 8.40 0.72
C GLN A 164 -15.75 8.38 0.00
N GLN A 165 -16.53 9.44 0.08
CA GLN A 165 -17.79 9.54 -0.68
C GLN A 165 -17.54 9.52 -2.19
N SER A 166 -16.34 9.95 -2.61
CA SER A 166 -15.94 9.98 -4.02
C SER A 166 -15.12 8.76 -4.44
N ALA A 167 -14.29 8.20 -3.54
CA ALA A 167 -13.53 6.98 -3.79
C ALA A 167 -13.19 6.28 -2.46
N PRO A 168 -13.84 5.15 -2.11
CA PRO A 168 -13.61 4.50 -0.83
C PRO A 168 -12.20 3.91 -0.76
N ALA A 169 -11.35 4.53 0.07
CA ALA A 169 -10.02 4.06 0.41
C ALA A 169 -10.01 3.58 1.86
N SER A 170 -10.83 2.58 2.18
CA SER A 170 -11.01 2.09 3.55
C SER A 170 -10.87 0.58 3.66
N PHE A 171 -10.24 0.14 4.74
CA PHE A 171 -10.35 -1.22 5.25
C PHE A 171 -11.41 -1.27 6.35
N VAL A 172 -12.21 -2.32 6.35
CA VAL A 172 -13.12 -2.66 7.43
C VAL A 172 -12.72 -4.02 7.98
N GLU A 173 -12.48 -4.08 9.28
CA GLU A 173 -12.32 -5.31 10.05
C GLU A 173 -13.64 -5.70 10.65
N GLU A 174 -14.00 -6.97 10.51
CA GLU A 174 -15.16 -7.52 11.18
C GLU A 174 -14.72 -8.52 12.25
N ALA A 175 -15.31 -8.41 13.44
CA ALA A 175 -15.17 -9.38 14.51
C ALA A 175 -16.57 -9.83 14.93
N GLY A 176 -16.81 -11.14 14.93
CA GLY A 176 -18.12 -11.70 15.30
C GLY A 176 -19.28 -11.28 14.39
N GLY A 177 -19.01 -10.98 13.11
CA GLY A 177 -20.04 -10.56 12.15
C GLY A 177 -20.48 -9.10 12.27
N SER A 178 -19.68 -8.27 12.93
CA SER A 178 -19.89 -6.83 13.06
C SER A 178 -18.59 -6.08 12.85
N GLU A 179 -18.68 -4.85 12.35
CA GLU A 179 -17.53 -3.95 12.21
C GLU A 179 -16.83 -3.77 13.56
N ALA A 180 -15.53 -4.01 13.57
CA ALA A 180 -14.68 -3.92 14.74
C ALA A 180 -13.67 -2.77 14.60
N LEU A 181 -13.15 -2.52 13.39
CA LEU A 181 -12.15 -1.49 13.13
C LEU A 181 -12.25 -1.00 11.69
N ARG A 182 -12.27 0.31 11.49
CA ARG A 182 -12.18 0.94 10.18
C ARG A 182 -10.91 1.74 10.06
N VAL A 183 -10.18 1.51 8.99
CA VAL A 183 -8.98 2.30 8.63
C VAL A 183 -9.24 2.96 7.30
N SER A 184 -9.05 4.27 7.26
CA SER A 184 -9.48 5.15 6.18
C SER A 184 -8.32 5.99 5.70
N PHE A 185 -8.18 6.22 4.40
CA PHE A 185 -7.09 6.99 3.82
C PHE A 185 -7.59 8.13 2.93
N ALA A 186 -6.84 9.23 2.90
CA ALA A 186 -7.12 10.37 2.04
C ALA A 186 -5.84 11.16 1.72
N HIS A 187 -5.89 11.98 0.67
CA HIS A 187 -4.83 12.94 0.37
C HIS A 187 -5.37 14.36 0.53
N SER A 188 -4.55 15.26 1.08
CA SER A 188 -4.88 16.68 1.19
C SER A 188 -3.64 17.52 0.89
N GLN A 189 -3.67 18.26 -0.22
CA GLN A 189 -2.58 19.15 -0.61
C GLN A 189 -2.36 20.29 0.41
N ALA A 190 -3.44 20.78 1.03
CA ALA A 190 -3.38 21.81 2.06
C ALA A 190 -2.64 21.33 3.32
N PHE A 191 -2.98 20.13 3.79
CA PHE A 191 -2.27 19.51 4.92
C PHE A 191 -0.81 19.23 4.59
N GLU A 192 -0.54 18.68 3.41
CA GLU A 192 0.81 18.39 2.94
C GLU A 192 1.70 19.66 2.95
N THR A 193 1.16 20.79 2.52
CA THR A 193 1.87 22.08 2.55
C THR A 193 2.21 22.52 3.98
N LYS A 194 1.25 22.38 4.91
CA LYS A 194 1.49 22.67 6.34
C LYS A 194 2.54 21.74 6.94
N LEU A 195 2.45 20.44 6.66
CA LEU A 195 3.41 19.45 7.16
C LEU A 195 4.83 19.77 6.68
N ARG A 196 5.01 20.07 5.38
CA ARG A 196 6.31 20.46 4.80
C ARG A 196 6.90 21.72 5.44
N ALA A 197 6.05 22.67 5.85
CA ALA A 197 6.50 23.89 6.54
C ALA A 197 7.02 23.59 7.96
N ALA A 198 6.44 22.60 8.64
CA ALA A 198 6.85 22.20 9.99
C ALA A 198 7.98 21.15 10.01
N THR A 199 8.04 20.27 9.01
CA THR A 199 9.05 19.22 8.90
C THR A 199 9.35 18.90 7.44
N PRO A 200 10.64 18.89 7.04
CA PRO A 200 11.00 18.52 5.68
C PRO A 200 10.68 17.03 5.44
N VAL A 201 9.72 16.79 4.56
CA VAL A 201 9.31 15.46 4.09
C VAL A 201 9.50 15.37 2.58
N ASP A 202 10.13 14.29 2.14
CA ASP A 202 10.44 14.01 0.74
C ASP A 202 9.39 13.03 0.18
N GLY A 203 8.25 13.57 -0.27
CA GLY A 203 7.17 12.72 -0.78
C GLY A 203 5.79 13.34 -0.76
N THR A 204 4.79 12.56 -1.15
CA THR A 204 3.36 12.90 -1.03
C THR A 204 2.84 12.41 0.32
N VAL A 205 2.00 13.21 0.98
CA VAL A 205 1.49 12.91 2.32
C VAL A 205 0.08 12.35 2.24
N VAL A 206 -0.12 11.10 2.63
CA VAL A 206 -1.44 10.47 2.77
C VAL A 206 -1.86 10.50 4.23
N LEU A 207 -3.04 11.06 4.50
CA LEU A 207 -3.69 11.02 5.81
C LEU A 207 -4.33 9.66 6.01
N PHE A 208 -4.32 9.16 7.24
CA PHE A 208 -5.11 8.01 7.64
C PHE A 208 -5.86 8.27 8.95
N SER A 209 -7.08 7.75 9.04
CA SER A 209 -7.84 7.72 10.29
C SER A 209 -8.21 6.29 10.66
N VAL A 210 -8.25 6.01 11.96
CA VAL A 210 -8.62 4.71 12.52
C VAL A 210 -9.78 4.92 13.48
N GLN A 211 -10.88 4.23 13.22
CA GLN A 211 -12.11 4.27 14.01
C GLN A 211 -12.44 2.84 14.49
N PRO A 212 -12.10 2.48 15.73
CA PRO A 212 -12.53 1.24 16.35
C PRO A 212 -14.03 1.29 16.70
N ALA A 213 -14.78 0.29 16.29
CA ALA A 213 -16.14 0.04 16.81
C ALA A 213 -16.11 -0.89 18.04
N GLN A 214 -15.03 -1.65 18.19
CA GLN A 214 -14.77 -2.54 19.32
C GLN A 214 -13.34 -2.38 19.80
N ARG A 215 -13.04 -2.89 21.00
CA ARG A 215 -11.66 -2.91 21.48
C ARG A 215 -10.83 -3.81 20.57
N GLN A 216 -9.88 -3.21 19.85
CA GLN A 216 -9.07 -3.90 18.85
C GLN A 216 -7.61 -3.48 18.90
N ARG A 217 -6.72 -4.40 18.58
CA ARG A 217 -5.30 -4.09 18.45
C ARG A 217 -5.04 -3.49 17.07
N PHE A 218 -4.53 -2.27 17.02
CA PHE A 218 -4.16 -1.63 15.76
C PHE A 218 -2.64 -1.59 15.60
N GLN A 219 -2.14 -1.97 14.43
CA GLN A 219 -0.74 -1.79 14.04
C GLN A 219 -0.68 -1.13 12.66
N PRO A 220 0.03 0.00 12.50
CA PRO A 220 0.13 0.72 11.23
C PRO A 220 1.14 0.05 10.27
N ASN A 221 0.94 -1.23 9.92
CA ASN A 221 1.85 -2.00 9.07
C ASN A 221 1.56 -1.81 7.56
N PHE A 222 1.16 -0.61 7.17
CA PHE A 222 0.76 -0.28 5.81
C PHE A 222 1.86 -0.60 4.79
N THR A 223 1.48 -1.16 3.65
CA THR A 223 2.38 -1.35 2.51
C THR A 223 1.73 -0.78 1.25
N PHE A 224 2.44 0.13 0.58
CA PHE A 224 2.01 0.77 -0.66
C PHE A 224 2.76 0.13 -1.82
N VAL A 225 2.04 -0.34 -2.83
CA VAL A 225 2.58 -1.03 -3.99
C VAL A 225 2.11 -0.33 -5.26
N GLN A 226 3.06 0.02 -6.13
CA GLN A 226 2.76 0.59 -7.45
C GLN A 226 3.77 0.05 -8.47
N GLY A 227 3.29 -0.77 -9.41
CA GLY A 227 4.16 -1.47 -10.35
C GLY A 227 5.13 -2.41 -9.63
N GLU A 228 6.43 -2.21 -9.84
CA GLU A 228 7.51 -2.98 -9.20
C GLU A 228 7.97 -2.39 -7.86
N THR A 229 7.42 -1.23 -7.46
CA THR A 229 7.80 -0.56 -6.21
C THR A 229 6.88 -1.00 -5.08
N ALA A 230 7.47 -1.49 -3.99
CA ALA A 230 6.80 -1.73 -2.72
C ALA A 230 7.46 -0.87 -1.64
N TYR A 231 6.65 -0.16 -0.86
CA TYR A 231 7.11 0.73 0.19
C TYR A 231 6.32 0.52 1.48
N ARG A 232 7.04 0.34 2.58
CA ARG A 232 6.47 0.22 3.92
C ARG A 232 7.03 1.33 4.80
N PRO A 233 6.26 2.38 5.11
CA PRO A 233 6.74 3.45 5.97
C PRO A 233 7.00 2.92 7.39
N GLN A 234 8.08 3.40 8.00
CA GLN A 234 8.49 2.96 9.34
C GLN A 234 7.73 3.73 10.42
N PRO A 235 6.94 3.05 11.28
CA PRO A 235 6.26 3.70 12.40
C PRO A 235 7.26 4.32 13.36
N GLY A 236 6.98 5.54 13.83
CA GLY A 236 7.86 6.29 14.74
C GLY A 236 8.94 7.12 14.03
N SER A 237 9.01 7.06 12.70
CA SER A 237 9.79 8.01 11.90
C SER A 237 8.86 9.11 11.40
N ALA A 238 8.93 10.31 11.98
CA ALA A 238 8.11 11.46 11.58
C ALA A 238 8.25 11.85 10.09
N ARG A 239 9.30 11.37 9.41
CA ARG A 239 9.48 11.57 7.97
C ARG A 239 8.76 10.56 7.10
N GLN A 240 8.24 9.48 7.68
CA GLN A 240 7.62 8.37 6.96
C GLN A 240 6.22 8.05 7.47
N LEU A 241 6.01 7.96 8.79
CA LEU A 241 4.71 7.71 9.40
C LEU A 241 4.68 8.20 10.84
N ASP A 242 3.66 9.02 11.14
CA ASP A 242 3.44 9.56 12.48
C ASP A 242 1.94 9.77 12.77
N VAL A 243 1.64 10.05 14.03
CA VAL A 243 0.28 10.33 14.52
C VAL A 243 0.13 11.76 14.99
N LEU A 244 -0.95 12.39 14.55
CA LEU A 244 -1.38 13.73 14.94
C LEU A 244 -2.20 13.65 16.24
N VAL A 245 -3.17 12.74 16.26
CA VAL A 245 -4.13 12.52 17.35
C VAL A 245 -4.25 11.05 17.66
N GLY A 246 -4.30 10.70 18.93
CA GLY A 246 -4.36 9.30 19.39
C GLY A 246 -2.97 8.70 19.60
N LYS A 247 -2.84 7.40 19.31
CA LYS A 247 -1.61 6.64 19.56
C LYS A 247 -1.36 5.61 18.45
N LEU A 248 -0.09 5.36 18.15
CA LEU A 248 0.31 4.24 17.29
C LEU A 248 0.51 2.98 18.13
N GLY A 249 -0.14 1.89 17.72
CA GLY A 249 0.05 0.60 18.37
C GLY A 249 -0.79 0.39 19.63
N GLY A 250 -0.90 -0.87 20.02
CA GLY A 250 -1.64 -1.29 21.22
C GLY A 250 -3.13 -1.47 20.99
N GLU A 251 -3.89 -1.55 22.08
CA GLU A 251 -5.35 -1.65 22.03
C GLU A 251 -5.98 -0.26 21.91
N LEU A 252 -6.88 -0.12 20.93
CA LEU A 252 -7.78 1.00 20.74
C LEU A 252 -9.17 0.59 21.22
N GLY A 253 -9.80 1.38 22.08
CA GLY A 253 -11.21 1.22 22.48
C GLY A 253 -12.17 2.02 21.59
N PRO A 254 -13.49 1.82 21.69
CA PRO A 254 -14.47 2.48 20.79
C PRO A 254 -14.45 4.01 20.80
N GLU A 255 -13.98 4.62 21.89
CA GLU A 255 -13.86 6.07 22.04
C GLU A 255 -12.49 6.61 21.55
N ASP A 256 -11.55 5.71 21.21
CA ASP A 256 -10.22 6.09 20.75
C ASP A 256 -10.28 6.43 19.26
N LEU A 257 -9.99 7.68 18.91
CA LEU A 257 -9.74 8.07 17.53
C LEU A 257 -8.24 8.19 17.28
N THR A 258 -7.75 7.59 16.19
CA THR A 258 -6.38 7.83 15.73
C THR A 258 -6.38 8.52 14.37
N LEU A 259 -5.69 9.65 14.26
CA LEU A 259 -5.44 10.37 13.01
C LEU A 259 -3.94 10.49 12.83
N GLY A 260 -3.42 10.05 11.70
CA GLY A 260 -2.01 10.13 11.36
C GLY A 260 -1.77 10.38 9.89
N TYR A 261 -0.51 10.31 9.50
CA TYR A 261 -0.09 10.45 8.11
C TYR A 261 1.01 9.46 7.76
N ALA A 262 1.11 9.14 6.47
CA ALA A 262 2.20 8.40 5.86
C ALA A 262 2.77 9.21 4.69
N VAL A 263 4.09 9.24 4.55
CA VAL A 263 4.79 9.92 3.46
C VAL A 263 5.21 8.89 2.42
N LEU A 264 4.64 8.99 1.23
CA LEU A 264 4.95 8.16 0.08
C LEU A 264 6.19 8.69 -0.63
N PRO A 265 7.18 7.84 -0.96
CA PRO A 265 8.37 8.27 -1.67
C PRO A 265 8.01 8.74 -3.09
N PRO A 266 8.85 9.57 -3.73
CA PRO A 266 8.61 10.06 -5.09
C PRO A 266 8.45 8.98 -6.17
N SER A 267 8.89 7.74 -5.89
CA SER A 267 8.69 6.58 -6.76
C SER A 267 7.24 6.07 -6.79
N ILE A 268 6.41 6.47 -5.82
CA ILE A 268 4.97 6.16 -5.78
C ILE A 268 4.21 7.43 -6.13
N ASP A 269 3.54 7.41 -7.28
CA ASP A 269 2.72 8.50 -7.77
C ASP A 269 1.27 8.32 -7.29
N PRO A 270 0.78 9.17 -6.37
CA PRO A 270 -0.57 9.08 -5.79
C PRO A 270 -1.69 9.29 -6.84
N ALA A 271 -1.39 9.96 -7.96
CA ALA A 271 -2.35 10.23 -9.02
C ALA A 271 -2.65 9.00 -9.89
N ARG A 272 -1.85 7.93 -9.75
CA ARG A 272 -2.08 6.62 -10.38
C ARG A 272 -2.59 5.62 -9.35
N PRO A 273 -3.23 4.52 -9.78
CA PRO A 273 -3.62 3.46 -8.85
C PRO A 273 -2.43 2.95 -8.01
N VAL A 274 -2.66 2.85 -6.71
CA VAL A 274 -1.76 2.29 -5.70
C VAL A 274 -2.50 1.15 -5.01
N ASP A 275 -1.86 0.00 -4.94
CA ASP A 275 -2.30 -1.09 -4.10
C ASP A 275 -1.84 -0.84 -2.67
N LEU A 276 -2.79 -0.61 -1.78
CA LEU A 276 -2.56 -0.43 -0.35
C LEU A 276 -2.90 -1.72 0.38
N TYR A 277 -1.98 -2.16 1.21
CA TYR A 277 -2.13 -3.31 2.09
C TYR A 277 -2.10 -2.89 3.55
N TRP A 278 -2.92 -3.54 4.36
CA TRP A 278 -2.92 -3.45 5.81
C TRP A 278 -3.26 -4.84 6.36
N ASP A 279 -2.39 -5.39 7.21
CA ASP A 279 -2.39 -6.80 7.59
C ASP A 279 -2.47 -7.75 6.38
N ASP A 280 -3.55 -8.52 6.26
CA ASP A 280 -3.81 -9.47 5.17
C ASP A 280 -4.75 -8.90 4.07
N ARG A 281 -5.14 -7.62 4.21
CA ARG A 281 -6.12 -6.98 3.33
C ARG A 281 -5.48 -6.11 2.29
N ARG A 282 -6.18 -5.92 1.17
CA ARG A 282 -5.78 -5.06 0.06
C ARG A 282 -6.93 -4.20 -0.42
N ILE A 283 -6.63 -2.94 -0.72
CA ILE A 283 -7.49 -2.06 -1.53
C ILE A 283 -6.65 -1.42 -2.64
N ALA A 284 -7.24 -1.25 -3.82
CA ALA A 284 -6.66 -0.43 -4.88
C ALA A 284 -7.25 0.98 -4.76
N VAL A 285 -6.40 1.98 -4.59
CA VAL A 285 -6.81 3.37 -4.36
C VAL A 285 -6.07 4.30 -5.33
N THR A 286 -6.74 5.36 -5.77
CA THR A 286 -6.08 6.52 -6.38
C THR A 286 -6.30 7.69 -5.46
N PHE A 287 -5.21 8.28 -4.96
CA PHE A 287 -5.27 9.39 -4.02
C PHE A 287 -5.42 10.68 -4.81
N ARG A 288 -6.66 11.17 -4.89
CA ARG A 288 -6.94 12.49 -5.47
C ARG A 288 -6.93 13.55 -4.36
N PRO A 289 -6.33 14.72 -4.60
CA PRO A 289 -6.34 15.84 -3.66
C PRO A 289 -7.72 16.49 -3.54
#